data_AF-A0A6C0CAA9-F1
#
_entry.id   AF-A0A6C0CAA9-F1
#
_cell.length_a   1.000
_cell.length_b   1.000
_cell.length_c   1.000
_cell.angle_alpha   90.00
_cell.angle_beta   90.00
_cell.angle_gamma   90.00
#
_symmetry.space_group_name_H-M   'P 1'
#
loop_
_entity.id
_entity.type
_entity.pdbx_description
1 polymer ?
#
loop_
_entity_poly.entity_id
_entity_poly.type
_entity_poly.pdbx_seq_one_letter_code
_entity_poly.pdbx_strand_id
1 'polypeptide(L)'
;MSEYFYSITTSFPNSFNPATDSGELSLQIANDQSITTFLLSIGPDPNNSDLIIITFATPLSPSEETALDDLVANFVPPLQGNYVIIESTLADDQALQLLSSNTYGGILMQSGFGGIEVITTNSFAVTAAAASGIVTSLGNVTLEATAALVNIDGGAGVNVGSGSFATPVNIGTGSQQHVVTIGNNVSASAVAIAAGSGGVSANSNATISLNATGAASNLSVNTNADAQDLTLAVIGATNSSIILSSQGTGTDAISLISNGGITLFSQSANNYPINIVSNTAIANAINLDCSSTGGIIMAAGPFGININAYNGGTVGVGNFNGGDIYFSTAAAARNIFFGTDSAATVFYQRFGKGQLGYQPAPTDLATASSPLTMAELSTRLLFGTPSSTVTVTLPTPVLFVTYFPSVIIGDSLDFSVVNQSATPGDIYTLDAGSQATVGNVSVAPGVSAQFRIRMTNITFPTQAYTLYRIA
;
A
#
# COMPACT_ATOMS: atom_id res chain seq x y z
N MET A 1 28.41 -90.45 38.52
CA MET A 1 27.30 -89.56 38.89
C MET A 1 27.39 -89.32 40.38
N SER A 2 27.31 -88.07 40.78
CA SER A 2 27.36 -87.63 42.18
C SER A 2 26.16 -86.76 42.44
N GLU A 3 25.48 -87.02 43.55
CA GLU A 3 24.21 -86.37 43.90
C GLU A 3 24.41 -85.45 45.10
N TYR A 4 23.91 -84.23 44.96
CA TYR A 4 23.93 -83.19 45.97
C TYR A 4 22.49 -82.86 46.35
N PHE A 5 22.21 -82.90 47.65
CA PHE A 5 20.86 -82.77 48.19
C PHE A 5 20.69 -81.42 48.84
N TYR A 6 19.76 -80.63 48.35
CA TYR A 6 19.43 -79.32 48.90
C TYR A 6 17.98 -79.31 49.37
N SER A 7 17.74 -78.74 50.54
CA SER A 7 16.38 -78.59 51.03
C SER A 7 15.73 -77.40 50.35
N ILE A 8 14.55 -77.60 49.78
CA ILE A 8 13.74 -76.56 49.16
C ILE A 8 13.41 -75.49 50.20
N THR A 9 13.06 -75.89 51.43
CA THR A 9 12.68 -74.95 52.48
C THR A 9 13.85 -74.28 53.20
N THR A 10 15.02 -74.92 53.31
CA THR A 10 16.15 -74.35 54.06
C THR A 10 17.34 -73.90 53.21
N SER A 11 17.57 -74.52 52.05
CA SER A 11 18.69 -74.17 51.17
C SER A 11 18.32 -73.11 50.13
N PHE A 12 17.04 -72.96 49.78
CA PHE A 12 16.54 -71.95 48.84
C PHE A 12 15.69 -70.87 49.55
N PRO A 13 16.31 -69.86 50.18
CA PRO A 13 15.60 -68.86 50.98
C PRO A 13 14.63 -67.99 50.17
N ASN A 14 14.80 -67.93 48.84
CA ASN A 14 13.97 -67.13 47.93
C ASN A 14 12.79 -67.88 47.31
N SER A 15 12.43 -69.06 47.86
CA SER A 15 11.40 -69.97 47.34
C SER A 15 11.80 -70.62 46.01
N PHE A 16 11.88 -71.96 46.00
CA PHE A 16 12.18 -72.76 44.80
C PHE A 16 11.04 -73.73 44.52
N ASN A 17 10.49 -73.72 43.31
CA ASN A 17 9.50 -74.68 42.85
C ASN A 17 10.16 -75.67 41.87
N PRO A 18 10.38 -76.95 42.27
CA PRO A 18 11.04 -77.95 41.42
C PRO A 18 10.40 -78.15 40.05
N ALA A 19 9.10 -77.88 39.91
CA ALA A 19 8.38 -78.07 38.64
C ALA A 19 8.66 -76.97 37.61
N THR A 20 8.94 -75.73 38.04
CA THR A 20 9.10 -74.58 37.14
C THR A 20 10.52 -74.00 37.15
N ASP A 21 11.26 -74.19 38.25
CA ASP A 21 12.48 -73.43 38.52
C ASP A 21 13.75 -74.25 38.26
N SER A 22 13.64 -75.58 38.15
CA SER A 22 14.78 -76.48 37.87
C SER A 22 15.48 -76.15 36.55
N GLY A 23 14.73 -75.68 35.55
CA GLY A 23 15.27 -75.21 34.27
C GLY A 23 16.16 -73.97 34.44
N GLU A 24 15.71 -72.99 35.21
CA GLU A 24 16.49 -71.77 35.48
C GLU A 24 17.70 -72.06 36.36
N LEU A 25 17.56 -72.90 37.39
CA LEU A 25 18.69 -73.31 38.23
C LEU A 25 19.76 -74.05 37.42
N SER A 26 19.34 -74.91 36.47
CA SER A 26 20.29 -75.57 35.56
C SER A 26 21.04 -74.57 34.67
N LEU A 27 20.36 -73.50 34.24
CA LEU A 27 20.97 -72.46 33.43
C LEU A 27 21.97 -71.63 34.25
N GLN A 28 21.63 -71.32 35.51
CA GLN A 28 22.52 -70.59 36.42
C GLN A 28 23.76 -71.42 36.75
N ILE A 29 23.61 -72.72 37.08
CA ILE A 29 24.73 -73.63 37.31
C ILE A 29 25.61 -73.75 36.06
N ALA A 30 25.01 -73.87 34.88
CA ALA A 30 25.76 -73.95 33.63
C ALA A 30 26.51 -72.65 33.28
N ASN A 31 26.04 -71.50 33.75
CA ASN A 31 26.66 -70.20 33.51
C ASN A 31 27.70 -69.83 34.58
N ASP A 32 27.68 -70.46 35.74
CA ASP A 32 28.64 -70.23 36.82
C ASP A 32 30.02 -70.79 36.44
N GLN A 33 30.98 -69.89 36.20
CA GLN A 33 32.33 -70.26 35.79
C GLN A 33 33.13 -71.00 36.86
N SER A 34 32.68 -70.96 38.11
CA SER A 34 33.31 -71.67 39.22
C SER A 34 32.84 -73.12 39.36
N ILE A 35 31.74 -73.51 38.69
CA ILE A 35 31.26 -74.89 38.56
C ILE A 35 31.62 -75.41 37.16
N THR A 36 32.70 -76.20 37.07
CA THR A 36 33.21 -76.71 35.79
C THR A 36 32.74 -78.12 35.48
N THR A 37 32.32 -78.85 36.51
CA THR A 37 31.81 -80.21 36.40
C THR A 37 30.46 -80.22 35.68
N PHE A 38 30.28 -81.14 34.73
CA PHE A 38 29.08 -81.22 33.91
C PHE A 38 27.84 -81.62 34.73
N LEU A 39 26.84 -80.73 34.77
CA LEU A 39 25.53 -80.97 35.35
C LEU A 39 24.74 -81.96 34.49
N LEU A 40 24.22 -83.03 35.09
CA LEU A 40 23.41 -84.04 34.40
C LEU A 40 21.91 -83.79 34.57
N SER A 41 21.47 -83.49 35.78
CA SER A 41 20.05 -83.28 36.07
C SER A 41 19.83 -82.51 37.35
N ILE A 42 18.69 -81.85 37.41
CA ILE A 42 18.12 -81.26 38.62
C ILE A 42 16.69 -81.80 38.71
N GLY A 43 16.34 -82.41 39.83
CA GLY A 43 14.99 -82.97 40.01
C GLY A 43 14.63 -83.17 41.48
N PRO A 44 13.33 -83.21 41.82
CA PRO A 44 12.90 -83.49 43.19
C PRO A 44 13.31 -84.90 43.61
N ASP A 45 13.65 -85.08 44.88
CA ASP A 45 13.86 -86.42 45.43
C ASP A 45 12.54 -87.20 45.42
N PRO A 46 12.48 -88.40 44.80
CA PRO A 46 11.26 -89.19 44.73
C PRO A 46 10.74 -89.66 46.09
N ASN A 47 11.56 -89.61 47.14
CA ASN A 47 11.22 -90.09 48.49
C ASN A 47 11.09 -88.94 49.50
N ASN A 48 11.47 -87.70 49.16
CA ASN A 48 11.35 -86.54 50.03
C ASN A 48 10.96 -85.29 49.25
N SER A 49 9.73 -84.81 49.46
CA SER A 49 9.19 -83.64 48.78
C SER A 49 9.89 -82.31 49.12
N ASP A 50 10.71 -82.27 50.18
CA ASP A 50 11.50 -81.08 50.56
C ASP A 50 12.94 -81.12 50.01
N LEU A 51 13.35 -82.15 49.28
CA LEU A 51 14.70 -82.23 48.72
C LEU A 51 14.69 -82.08 47.20
N ILE A 52 15.63 -81.28 46.68
CA ILE A 52 16.07 -81.32 45.29
C ILE A 52 17.40 -82.07 45.21
N ILE A 53 17.52 -82.93 44.20
CA ILE A 53 18.75 -83.63 43.85
C ILE A 53 19.36 -82.92 42.65
N ILE A 54 20.59 -82.46 42.83
CA ILE A 54 21.44 -81.91 41.77
C ILE A 54 22.51 -82.96 41.45
N THR A 55 22.45 -83.52 40.25
CA THR A 55 23.32 -84.63 39.85
C THR A 55 24.38 -84.14 38.87
N PHE A 56 25.65 -84.37 39.20
CA PHE A 56 26.79 -84.07 38.34
C PHE A 56 27.43 -85.35 37.78
N ALA A 57 28.13 -85.23 36.65
CA ALA A 57 28.80 -86.36 35.99
C ALA A 57 29.83 -87.05 36.90
N THR A 58 30.59 -86.24 37.65
CA THR A 58 31.60 -86.64 38.64
C THR A 58 31.40 -85.86 39.94
N PRO A 59 32.06 -86.25 41.06
CA PRO A 59 32.04 -85.45 42.29
C PRO A 59 32.58 -84.05 42.04
N LEU A 60 31.96 -83.04 42.64
CA LEU A 60 32.44 -81.67 42.65
C LEU A 60 33.70 -81.56 43.51
N SER A 61 34.59 -80.62 43.16
CA SER A 61 35.67 -80.20 44.05
C SER A 61 35.11 -79.36 45.21
N PRO A 62 35.82 -79.22 46.35
CA PRO A 62 35.35 -78.42 47.48
C PRO A 62 35.00 -76.96 47.13
N SER A 63 35.71 -76.37 46.16
CA SER A 63 35.41 -75.03 45.64
C SER A 63 34.14 -74.99 44.79
N GLU A 64 33.85 -76.04 44.02
CA GLU A 64 32.63 -76.16 43.22
C GLU A 64 31.41 -76.44 44.10
N GLU A 65 31.56 -77.20 45.20
CA GLU A 65 30.48 -77.39 46.19
C GLU A 65 30.13 -76.06 46.87
N THR A 66 31.15 -75.27 47.25
CA THR A 66 30.92 -73.93 47.82
C THR A 66 30.19 -73.02 46.82
N ALA A 67 30.59 -73.06 45.55
CA ALA A 67 29.92 -72.29 44.49
C ALA A 67 28.47 -72.74 44.27
N LEU A 68 28.23 -74.05 44.29
CA LEU A 68 26.88 -74.60 44.17
C LEU A 68 26.01 -74.19 45.37
N ASP A 69 26.54 -74.25 46.59
CA ASP A 69 25.87 -73.80 47.81
C ASP A 69 25.52 -72.31 47.72
N ASP A 70 26.46 -71.47 47.27
CA ASP A 70 26.24 -70.03 47.09
C ASP A 70 25.18 -69.75 46.02
N LEU A 71 25.20 -70.49 44.91
CA LEU A 71 24.24 -70.35 43.82
C LEU A 71 22.83 -70.81 44.24
N VAL A 72 22.73 -71.90 44.99
CA VAL A 72 21.48 -72.39 45.57
C VAL A 72 20.93 -71.38 46.59
N ALA A 73 21.77 -70.86 47.49
CA ALA A 73 21.38 -69.90 48.50
C ALA A 73 20.94 -68.54 47.91
N ASN A 74 21.52 -68.15 46.77
CA ASN A 74 21.22 -66.89 46.08
C ASN A 74 20.33 -67.07 44.84
N PHE A 75 19.72 -68.24 44.64
CA PHE A 75 18.86 -68.48 43.49
C PHE A 75 17.72 -67.45 43.45
N VAL A 76 17.50 -66.87 42.27
CA VAL A 76 16.39 -65.96 42.00
C VAL A 76 15.51 -66.59 40.91
N PRO A 77 14.26 -66.96 41.21
CA PRO A 77 13.34 -67.47 40.19
C PRO A 77 13.00 -66.38 39.16
N PRO A 78 12.70 -66.74 37.90
CA PRO A 78 12.36 -65.76 36.87
C PRO A 78 11.03 -65.07 37.21
N LEU A 79 10.96 -63.74 37.05
CA LEU A 79 9.71 -62.99 37.16
C LEU A 79 8.75 -63.42 36.05
N GLN A 80 7.82 -64.34 36.34
CA GLN A 80 6.74 -64.68 35.42
C GLN A 80 5.76 -63.50 35.34
N GLY A 81 5.51 -63.00 34.13
CA GLY A 81 4.44 -62.03 33.90
C GLY A 81 3.09 -62.68 34.19
N ASN A 82 2.49 -62.35 35.33
CA ASN A 82 1.14 -62.79 35.66
C ASN A 82 0.13 -61.91 34.92
N TYR A 83 -0.56 -62.46 33.93
CA TYR A 83 -1.65 -61.77 33.22
C TYR A 83 -3.01 -62.26 33.70
N VAL A 84 -3.98 -61.35 33.76
CA VAL A 84 -5.40 -61.67 33.95
C VAL A 84 -6.13 -61.29 32.68
N ILE A 85 -6.83 -62.24 32.07
CA ILE A 85 -7.65 -62.02 30.87
C ILE A 85 -9.13 -62.03 31.29
N ILE A 86 -9.86 -60.97 30.94
CA ILE A 86 -11.31 -60.86 31.13
C ILE A 86 -11.93 -60.68 29.74
N GLU A 87 -12.72 -61.66 29.30
CA GLU A 87 -13.33 -61.71 27.96
C GLU A 87 -14.83 -61.99 28.07
N SER A 88 -15.62 -61.38 27.18
CA SER A 88 -17.02 -61.71 26.94
C SER A 88 -17.22 -61.99 25.45
N THR A 89 -17.85 -63.12 25.12
CA THR A 89 -18.10 -63.54 23.73
C THR A 89 -19.46 -63.11 23.20
N LEU A 90 -20.21 -62.33 23.99
CA LEU A 90 -21.52 -61.82 23.62
C LEU A 90 -21.39 -60.68 22.59
N ALA A 91 -22.19 -60.72 21.52
CA ALA A 91 -22.24 -59.68 20.48
C ALA A 91 -23.11 -58.49 20.89
N ASP A 92 -22.88 -57.96 22.10
CA ASP A 92 -23.63 -56.85 22.69
C ASP A 92 -22.69 -55.66 23.00
N ASP A 93 -23.19 -54.42 22.90
CA ASP A 93 -22.39 -53.20 23.13
C ASP A 93 -22.07 -52.95 24.61
N GLN A 94 -22.68 -53.72 25.51
CA GLN A 94 -22.42 -53.73 26.95
C GLN A 94 -22.00 -55.10 27.50
N ALA A 95 -21.37 -55.94 26.66
CA ALA A 95 -20.97 -57.31 26.98
C ALA A 95 -20.06 -57.44 28.23
N LEU A 96 -19.37 -56.38 28.63
CA LEU A 96 -18.59 -56.26 29.87
C LEU A 96 -18.78 -54.87 30.48
N GLN A 97 -19.12 -54.80 31.77
CA GLN A 97 -19.28 -53.52 32.49
C GLN A 97 -18.55 -53.54 33.84
N LEU A 98 -17.99 -52.39 34.23
CA LEU A 98 -17.41 -52.15 35.55
C LEU A 98 -18.12 -50.93 36.16
N LEU A 99 -18.98 -51.15 37.16
CA LEU A 99 -19.83 -50.09 37.73
C LEU A 99 -19.38 -49.72 39.15
N SER A 100 -19.11 -48.43 39.37
CA SER A 100 -18.86 -47.83 40.69
C SER A 100 -19.80 -46.63 40.88
N SER A 101 -21.10 -46.90 41.03
CA SER A 101 -22.19 -45.93 40.77
C SER A 101 -22.57 -44.96 41.91
N ASN A 102 -21.92 -45.03 43.07
CA ASN A 102 -22.19 -44.10 44.16
C ASN A 102 -21.49 -42.74 43.93
N THR A 103 -21.86 -41.69 44.67
CA THR A 103 -21.31 -40.33 44.51
C THR A 103 -19.79 -40.22 44.67
N TYR A 104 -19.16 -41.20 45.33
CA TYR A 104 -17.71 -41.28 45.56
C TYR A 104 -17.06 -42.46 44.81
N GLY A 105 -17.82 -43.16 43.96
CA GLY A 105 -17.39 -44.38 43.30
C GLY A 105 -16.44 -44.05 42.16
N GLY A 106 -15.32 -44.77 42.08
CA GLY A 106 -14.30 -44.55 41.08
C GLY A 106 -13.58 -45.85 40.74
N ILE A 107 -13.03 -45.89 39.53
CA ILE A 107 -12.19 -46.98 39.05
C ILE A 107 -10.81 -46.38 38.80
N LEU A 108 -9.80 -46.89 39.50
CA LEU A 108 -8.43 -46.47 39.31
C LEU A 108 -7.70 -47.46 38.40
N MET A 109 -7.15 -46.96 37.30
CA MET A 109 -6.29 -47.72 36.39
C MET A 109 -4.93 -47.04 36.33
N GLN A 110 -3.88 -47.76 36.73
CA GLN A 110 -2.50 -47.25 36.75
C GLN A 110 -1.57 -48.24 36.04
N SER A 111 -0.58 -47.72 35.32
CA SER A 111 0.44 -48.51 34.62
C SER A 111 1.82 -47.90 34.83
N GLY A 112 2.87 -48.72 34.78
CA GLY A 112 4.24 -48.25 34.65
C GLY A 112 4.58 -47.82 33.22
N PHE A 113 5.85 -47.98 32.81
CA PHE A 113 6.34 -47.61 31.48
C PHE A 113 5.59 -48.25 30.30
N GLY A 114 4.95 -49.41 30.50
CA GLY A 114 4.16 -50.09 29.47
C GLY A 114 2.87 -49.36 29.07
N GLY A 115 2.39 -48.40 29.87
CA GLY A 115 1.18 -47.64 29.56
C GLY A 115 -0.11 -48.44 29.65
N ILE A 116 -1.19 -47.83 29.17
CA ILE A 116 -2.50 -48.44 28.97
C ILE A 116 -2.80 -48.33 27.48
N GLU A 117 -2.87 -49.46 26.79
CA GLU A 117 -3.27 -49.51 25.37
C GLU A 117 -4.76 -49.82 25.27
N VAL A 118 -5.49 -49.03 24.48
CA VAL A 118 -6.91 -49.24 24.20
C VAL A 118 -7.07 -49.36 22.69
N ILE A 119 -7.39 -50.56 22.22
CA ILE A 119 -7.62 -50.85 20.80
C ILE A 119 -9.11 -51.05 20.59
N THR A 120 -9.71 -50.25 19.71
CA THR A 120 -11.13 -50.37 19.34
C THR A 120 -11.26 -50.34 17.82
N THR A 121 -12.17 -51.12 17.25
CA THR A 121 -12.48 -51.10 15.81
C THR A 121 -13.60 -50.12 15.44
N ASN A 122 -14.36 -49.64 16.43
CA ASN A 122 -15.47 -48.71 16.23
C ASN A 122 -15.19 -47.37 16.93
N SER A 123 -15.50 -47.24 18.22
CA SER A 123 -15.33 -45.98 18.95
C SER A 123 -14.75 -46.18 20.34
N PHE A 124 -14.07 -45.15 20.81
CA PHE A 124 -13.73 -44.93 22.20
C PHE A 124 -14.44 -43.65 22.65
N ALA A 125 -15.29 -43.74 23.68
CA ALA A 125 -16.07 -42.61 24.17
C ALA A 125 -15.81 -42.36 25.65
N VAL A 126 -15.58 -41.09 26.00
CA VAL A 126 -15.46 -40.63 27.39
C VAL A 126 -16.58 -39.61 27.62
N THR A 127 -17.57 -40.00 28.41
CA THR A 127 -18.69 -39.11 28.77
C THR A 127 -18.61 -38.77 30.24
N ALA A 128 -18.46 -37.48 30.57
CA ALA A 128 -18.39 -37.00 31.95
C ALA A 128 -19.14 -35.66 32.08
N ALA A 129 -19.75 -35.43 33.24
CA ALA A 129 -20.37 -34.14 33.58
C ALA A 129 -19.33 -33.11 34.09
N ALA A 130 -18.17 -33.59 34.54
CA ALA A 130 -17.05 -32.79 35.01
C ALA A 130 -15.91 -32.80 33.98
N ALA A 131 -14.82 -32.07 34.27
CA ALA A 131 -13.66 -32.02 33.40
C ALA A 131 -13.00 -33.41 33.23
N SER A 132 -12.72 -33.76 31.98
CA SER A 132 -11.88 -34.89 31.59
C SER A 132 -10.57 -34.36 31.01
N GLY A 133 -9.45 -35.06 31.20
CA GLY A 133 -8.14 -34.58 30.76
C GLY A 133 -7.24 -35.69 30.22
N ILE A 134 -6.43 -35.33 29.23
CA ILE A 134 -5.26 -36.10 28.78
C ILE A 134 -4.06 -35.18 28.98
N VAL A 135 -3.13 -35.57 29.85
CA VAL A 135 -1.97 -34.74 30.22
C VAL A 135 -0.69 -35.54 30.01
N THR A 136 0.26 -34.96 29.29
CA THR A 136 1.59 -35.53 29.06
C THR A 136 2.67 -34.61 29.65
N SER A 137 3.68 -35.17 30.29
CA SER A 137 4.78 -34.41 30.93
C SER A 137 6.07 -34.37 30.12
N LEU A 138 6.30 -35.36 29.25
CA LEU A 138 7.52 -35.49 28.45
C LEU A 138 7.25 -35.67 26.94
N GLY A 139 6.05 -36.11 26.57
CA GLY A 139 5.68 -36.47 25.20
C GLY A 139 4.53 -35.64 24.64
N ASN A 140 4.21 -35.90 23.37
CA ASN A 140 3.11 -35.24 22.67
C ASN A 140 1.79 -35.96 22.94
N VAL A 141 0.70 -35.21 22.81
CA VAL A 141 -0.61 -35.79 22.49
C VAL A 141 -0.74 -35.77 20.97
N THR A 142 -0.90 -36.94 20.35
CA THR A 142 -1.12 -37.07 18.91
C THR A 142 -2.61 -37.34 18.66
N LEU A 143 -3.22 -36.55 17.78
CA LEU A 143 -4.59 -36.75 17.31
C LEU A 143 -4.54 -36.85 15.78
N GLU A 144 -4.96 -37.99 15.24
CA GLU A 144 -4.87 -38.27 13.81
C GLU A 144 -6.15 -38.95 13.32
N ALA A 145 -6.67 -38.47 12.19
CA ALA A 145 -7.75 -39.10 11.46
C ALA A 145 -7.26 -39.37 10.03
N THR A 146 -6.99 -40.63 9.70
CA THR A 146 -6.39 -41.00 8.39
C THR A 146 -7.36 -40.77 7.23
N ALA A 147 -8.67 -40.98 7.43
CA ALA A 147 -9.68 -40.91 6.38
C ALA A 147 -10.68 -39.75 6.53
N ALA A 148 -10.60 -38.98 7.62
CA ALA A 148 -11.63 -38.01 8.00
C ALA A 148 -11.04 -36.80 8.75
N LEU A 149 -11.90 -36.00 9.38
CA LEU A 149 -11.52 -34.82 10.15
C LEU A 149 -11.36 -35.17 11.64
N VAL A 150 -10.47 -34.43 12.31
CA VAL A 150 -10.48 -34.32 13.78
C VAL A 150 -11.44 -33.18 14.14
N ASN A 151 -12.55 -33.50 14.79
CA ASN A 151 -13.51 -32.50 15.26
C ASN A 151 -13.19 -32.12 16.70
N ILE A 152 -12.98 -30.82 16.95
CA ILE A 152 -12.80 -30.27 18.29
C ILE A 152 -13.86 -29.19 18.47
N ASP A 153 -14.87 -29.48 19.29
CA ASP A 153 -15.94 -28.54 19.63
C ASP A 153 -15.98 -28.36 21.15
N GLY A 154 -15.65 -27.16 21.60
CA GLY A 154 -15.65 -26.81 23.02
C GLY A 154 -16.96 -26.21 23.53
N GLY A 155 -17.92 -25.89 22.66
CA GLY A 155 -19.17 -25.17 22.99
C GLY A 155 -18.97 -23.72 23.47
N ALA A 156 -18.13 -23.52 24.48
CA ALA A 156 -17.70 -22.22 25.02
C ALA A 156 -16.35 -21.73 24.47
N GLY A 157 -15.64 -22.56 23.70
CA GLY A 157 -14.39 -22.20 23.04
C GLY A 157 -13.30 -23.27 23.14
N VAL A 158 -12.22 -23.07 22.40
CA VAL A 158 -11.01 -23.92 22.42
C VAL A 158 -9.82 -23.02 22.73
N ASN A 159 -9.12 -23.31 23.82
CA ASN A 159 -7.90 -22.58 24.19
C ASN A 159 -6.68 -23.27 23.60
N VAL A 160 -5.81 -22.53 22.93
CA VAL A 160 -4.58 -23.05 22.32
C VAL A 160 -3.41 -22.15 22.72
N GLY A 161 -2.31 -22.75 23.17
CA GLY A 161 -1.10 -22.00 23.51
C GLY A 161 -1.23 -21.04 24.70
N SER A 162 -2.15 -21.30 25.64
CA SER A 162 -2.43 -20.42 26.79
C SER A 162 -1.38 -20.48 27.92
N GLY A 163 -0.22 -21.09 27.69
CA GLY A 163 0.88 -21.16 28.64
C GLY A 163 1.73 -19.88 28.66
N SER A 164 2.57 -19.71 29.69
CA SER A 164 3.44 -18.52 29.84
C SER A 164 4.76 -18.59 29.06
N PHE A 165 5.03 -19.69 28.36
CA PHE A 165 6.27 -19.88 27.59
C PHE A 165 6.06 -19.50 26.13
N ALA A 166 7.11 -18.96 25.50
CA ALA A 166 7.11 -18.67 24.06
C ALA A 166 7.19 -19.98 23.27
N THR A 167 6.05 -20.45 22.77
CA THR A 167 5.96 -21.62 21.88
C THR A 167 5.14 -21.28 20.64
N PRO A 168 5.55 -21.71 19.45
CA PRO A 168 4.76 -21.46 18.24
C PRO A 168 3.47 -22.28 18.24
N VAL A 169 2.43 -21.74 17.60
CA VAL A 169 1.26 -22.52 17.16
C VAL A 169 1.38 -22.68 15.65
N ASN A 170 1.71 -23.89 15.21
CA ASN A 170 1.89 -24.21 13.80
C ASN A 170 0.58 -24.77 13.22
N ILE A 171 0.09 -24.18 12.13
CA ILE A 171 -1.14 -24.62 11.46
C ILE A 171 -0.85 -24.73 9.96
N GLY A 172 -1.07 -25.90 9.37
CA GLY A 172 -0.91 -26.11 7.92
C GLY A 172 0.51 -25.92 7.39
N THR A 173 1.53 -26.24 8.18
CA THR A 173 2.96 -25.99 7.85
C THR A 173 3.60 -27.06 6.95
N GLY A 174 2.84 -28.04 6.47
CA GLY A 174 3.36 -29.07 5.55
C GLY A 174 3.62 -28.52 4.14
N SER A 175 4.36 -29.27 3.32
CA SER A 175 4.69 -28.90 1.93
C SER A 175 3.51 -29.00 0.95
N GLN A 176 2.39 -29.59 1.37
CA GLN A 176 1.18 -29.76 0.56
C GLN A 176 0.33 -28.49 0.55
N GLN A 177 -0.69 -28.44 -0.32
CA GLN A 177 -1.67 -27.36 -0.27
C GLN A 177 -2.53 -27.50 0.99
N HIS A 178 -2.69 -26.41 1.73
CA HIS A 178 -3.56 -26.34 2.88
C HIS A 178 -4.55 -25.20 2.70
N VAL A 179 -5.79 -25.43 3.11
CA VAL A 179 -6.81 -24.38 3.24
C VAL A 179 -7.07 -24.20 4.72
N VAL A 180 -6.77 -23.02 5.25
CA VAL A 180 -7.10 -22.64 6.63
C VAL A 180 -8.26 -21.66 6.56
N THR A 181 -9.44 -22.10 7.00
CA THR A 181 -10.64 -21.27 7.09
C THR A 181 -10.87 -20.89 8.54
N ILE A 182 -11.05 -19.59 8.81
CA ILE A 182 -11.33 -19.05 10.16
C ILE A 182 -12.63 -18.26 10.09
N GLY A 183 -13.62 -18.67 10.88
CA GLY A 183 -14.97 -18.09 10.88
C GLY A 183 -15.90 -18.71 9.83
N ASN A 184 -17.00 -18.03 9.51
CA ASN A 184 -17.97 -18.46 8.50
C ASN A 184 -18.34 -17.33 7.53
N ASN A 185 -18.75 -17.69 6.31
CA ASN A 185 -19.02 -16.75 5.21
C ASN A 185 -20.52 -16.46 5.00
N VAL A 186 -21.38 -16.80 5.97
CA VAL A 186 -22.85 -16.69 5.83
C VAL A 186 -23.45 -15.81 6.93
N SER A 187 -22.98 -15.99 8.16
CA SER A 187 -23.36 -15.26 9.37
C SER A 187 -22.14 -14.49 9.91
N ALA A 188 -22.37 -13.61 10.89
CA ALA A 188 -21.28 -12.86 11.50
C ALA A 188 -20.24 -13.80 12.15
N SER A 189 -18.96 -13.59 11.84
CA SER A 189 -17.81 -14.11 12.58
C SER A 189 -16.82 -12.98 12.76
N ALA A 190 -16.44 -12.70 14.01
CA ALA A 190 -15.37 -11.78 14.30
C ALA A 190 -14.05 -12.57 14.38
N VAL A 191 -13.02 -12.11 13.66
CA VAL A 191 -11.65 -12.60 13.79
C VAL A 191 -10.82 -11.47 14.33
N ALA A 192 -10.36 -11.60 15.58
CA ALA A 192 -9.48 -10.63 16.21
C ALA A 192 -8.04 -11.16 16.22
N ILE A 193 -7.10 -10.37 15.70
CA ILE A 193 -5.67 -10.70 15.70
C ILE A 193 -4.96 -9.64 16.53
N ALA A 194 -4.53 -10.01 17.73
CA ALA A 194 -3.78 -9.15 18.63
C ALA A 194 -2.35 -9.68 18.79
N ALA A 195 -1.37 -8.94 18.27
CA ALA A 195 0.04 -9.39 18.23
C ALA A 195 0.96 -8.71 19.27
N GLY A 196 0.45 -7.77 20.07
CA GLY A 196 1.27 -6.98 20.99
C GLY A 196 2.45 -6.29 20.27
N SER A 197 3.65 -6.40 20.82
CA SER A 197 4.88 -5.87 20.21
C SER A 197 5.49 -6.75 19.11
N GLY A 198 4.97 -7.97 18.88
CA GLY A 198 5.51 -8.91 17.90
C GLY A 198 5.09 -8.63 16.44
N GLY A 199 4.01 -7.87 16.25
CA GLY A 199 3.47 -7.51 14.93
C GLY A 199 2.75 -8.66 14.20
N VAL A 200 2.10 -8.32 13.09
CA VAL A 200 1.45 -9.29 12.19
C VAL A 200 2.17 -9.24 10.85
N SER A 201 2.65 -10.40 10.36
CA SER A 201 3.30 -10.53 9.06
C SER A 201 2.45 -11.39 8.13
N ALA A 202 2.17 -10.88 6.93
CA ALA A 202 1.46 -11.60 5.88
C ALA A 202 2.34 -11.65 4.62
N ASN A 203 3.10 -12.74 4.46
CA ASN A 203 3.98 -12.94 3.32
C ASN A 203 3.31 -13.89 2.33
N SER A 204 3.30 -13.52 1.05
CA SER A 204 2.73 -14.34 -0.02
C SER A 204 3.57 -14.21 -1.29
N ASN A 205 3.80 -15.34 -1.97
CA ASN A 205 4.34 -15.36 -3.33
C ASN A 205 3.22 -15.19 -4.39
N ALA A 206 1.98 -15.03 -3.94
CA ALA A 206 0.79 -14.82 -4.75
C ALA A 206 0.05 -13.57 -4.25
N THR A 207 -1.25 -13.46 -4.54
CA THR A 207 -2.05 -12.31 -4.13
C THR A 207 -2.34 -12.30 -2.62
N ILE A 208 -2.48 -11.11 -2.06
CA ILE A 208 -3.11 -10.86 -0.77
C ILE A 208 -4.36 -10.03 -1.07
N SER A 209 -5.52 -10.45 -0.59
CA SER A 209 -6.80 -9.79 -0.88
C SER A 209 -7.51 -9.39 0.40
N LEU A 210 -7.97 -8.14 0.46
CA LEU A 210 -8.66 -7.55 1.61
C LEU A 210 -9.95 -6.90 1.09
N ASN A 211 -11.06 -7.64 1.11
CA ASN A 211 -12.34 -7.19 0.55
C ASN A 211 -13.42 -7.14 1.63
N ALA A 212 -14.32 -6.16 1.53
CA ALA A 212 -15.55 -6.09 2.29
C ALA A 212 -16.73 -5.77 1.35
N THR A 213 -17.91 -6.28 1.67
CA THR A 213 -19.14 -6.04 0.89
C THR A 213 -20.19 -5.46 1.81
N GLY A 214 -20.75 -4.29 1.46
CA GLY A 214 -21.83 -3.66 2.22
C GLY A 214 -21.42 -3.07 3.58
N ALA A 215 -20.11 -2.91 3.84
CA ALA A 215 -19.58 -2.33 5.07
C ALA A 215 -18.39 -1.41 4.77
N ALA A 216 -18.14 -0.44 5.66
CA ALA A 216 -16.94 0.39 5.60
C ALA A 216 -15.72 -0.41 6.09
N SER A 217 -14.54 -0.11 5.52
CA SER A 217 -13.25 -0.70 5.88
C SER A 217 -12.19 0.38 6.01
N ASN A 218 -11.20 0.17 6.86
CA ASN A 218 -10.09 1.10 7.08
C ASN A 218 -8.76 0.37 7.22
N LEU A 219 -7.68 1.07 6.85
CA LEU A 219 -6.31 0.76 7.23
C LEU A 219 -5.75 1.99 7.93
N SER A 220 -5.36 1.85 9.18
CA SER A 220 -4.95 2.98 10.01
C SER A 220 -3.75 2.61 10.88
N VAL A 221 -2.81 3.54 11.02
CA VAL A 221 -1.71 3.48 11.99
C VAL A 221 -1.90 4.61 12.99
N ASN A 222 -2.10 4.27 14.26
CA ASN A 222 -2.15 5.28 15.34
C ASN A 222 -0.74 5.48 15.89
N THR A 223 -0.11 6.59 15.51
CA THR A 223 1.26 6.90 15.90
C THR A 223 1.31 7.59 17.26
N ASN A 224 2.38 7.38 18.00
CA ASN A 224 2.66 8.03 19.29
C ASN A 224 4.10 8.55 19.41
N ALA A 225 4.90 8.41 18.35
CA ALA A 225 6.25 8.92 18.23
C ALA A 225 6.55 9.24 16.76
N ASP A 226 7.66 9.93 16.53
CA ASP A 226 8.13 10.26 15.18
C ASP A 226 8.53 9.01 14.38
N ALA A 227 8.52 9.11 13.04
CA ALA A 227 8.92 8.07 12.07
C ALA A 227 8.09 6.77 12.10
N GLN A 228 6.88 6.79 12.65
CA GLN A 228 5.93 5.67 12.60
C GLN A 228 5.05 5.76 11.35
N ASP A 229 5.62 5.45 10.18
CA ASP A 229 4.96 5.71 8.90
C ASP A 229 4.05 4.56 8.43
N LEU A 230 2.95 4.89 7.74
CA LEU A 230 2.24 3.95 6.87
C LEU A 230 2.83 4.01 5.46
N THR A 231 3.61 3.01 5.09
CA THR A 231 4.25 2.93 3.77
C THR A 231 3.48 2.02 2.82
N LEU A 232 3.08 2.56 1.66
CA LEU A 232 2.59 1.79 0.52
C LEU A 232 3.61 1.91 -0.61
N ALA A 233 4.30 0.81 -0.93
CA ALA A 233 5.40 0.83 -1.89
C ALA A 233 5.37 -0.39 -2.82
N VAL A 234 5.75 -0.16 -4.07
CA VAL A 234 6.13 -1.20 -5.03
C VAL A 234 7.65 -1.15 -5.15
N ILE A 235 8.32 -2.25 -4.80
CA ILE A 235 9.78 -2.34 -4.80
C ILE A 235 10.22 -3.13 -6.03
N GLY A 236 11.14 -2.56 -6.81
CA GLY A 236 11.66 -3.13 -8.06
C GLY A 236 11.35 -2.27 -9.28
N ALA A 237 12.30 -2.18 -10.22
CA ALA A 237 12.18 -1.36 -11.43
C ALA A 237 11.43 -2.09 -12.57
N THR A 238 10.23 -2.60 -12.27
CA THR A 238 9.35 -3.27 -13.23
C THR A 238 8.17 -2.37 -13.60
N ASN A 239 7.40 -2.77 -14.63
CA ASN A 239 6.15 -2.08 -14.99
C ASN A 239 5.03 -2.43 -13.98
N SER A 240 5.19 -1.96 -12.75
CA SER A 240 4.31 -2.23 -11.63
C SER A 240 3.83 -0.90 -11.05
N SER A 241 2.64 -0.88 -10.46
CA SER A 241 1.96 0.37 -10.11
C SER A 241 1.22 0.25 -8.79
N ILE A 242 1.10 1.39 -8.10
CA ILE A 242 0.09 1.58 -7.07
C ILE A 242 -1.13 2.17 -7.77
N ILE A 243 -2.27 1.50 -7.70
CA ILE A 243 -3.52 1.95 -8.32
C ILE A 243 -4.48 2.36 -7.21
N LEU A 244 -4.80 3.65 -7.14
CA LEU A 244 -5.86 4.20 -6.29
C LEU A 244 -7.00 4.61 -7.21
N SER A 245 -8.10 3.86 -7.17
CA SER A 245 -9.27 4.10 -8.02
C SER A 245 -10.54 4.01 -7.20
N SER A 246 -11.52 4.85 -7.55
CA SER A 246 -12.83 4.88 -6.92
C SER A 246 -13.89 5.10 -7.99
N GLN A 247 -14.94 4.28 -7.97
CA GLN A 247 -16.16 4.49 -8.75
C GLN A 247 -17.20 5.32 -7.98
N GLY A 248 -16.86 5.78 -6.77
CA GLY A 248 -17.73 6.65 -5.97
C GLY A 248 -18.03 7.96 -6.71
N THR A 249 -19.24 8.47 -6.54
CA THR A 249 -19.72 9.71 -7.20
C THR A 249 -19.71 10.93 -6.28
N GLY A 250 -19.30 10.76 -5.02
CA GLY A 250 -19.09 11.86 -4.09
C GLY A 250 -17.93 12.75 -4.51
N THR A 251 -17.91 13.99 -4.00
CA THR A 251 -16.85 14.98 -4.28
C THR A 251 -15.46 14.54 -3.81
N ASP A 252 -15.41 13.56 -2.91
CA ASP A 252 -14.26 13.05 -2.18
C ASP A 252 -14.02 11.55 -2.46
N ALA A 253 -14.48 11.05 -3.61
CA ALA A 253 -14.31 9.64 -4.01
C ALA A 253 -12.85 9.15 -3.87
N ILE A 254 -11.88 10.05 -4.10
CA ILE A 254 -10.49 9.92 -3.67
C ILE A 254 -10.09 11.25 -3.04
N SER A 255 -9.56 11.21 -1.81
CA SER A 255 -9.10 12.39 -1.08
C SER A 255 -7.72 12.17 -0.48
N LEU A 256 -6.85 13.17 -0.62
CA LEU A 256 -5.52 13.20 -0.01
C LEU A 256 -5.47 14.42 0.92
N ILE A 257 -5.45 14.18 2.23
CA ILE A 257 -5.56 15.22 3.26
C ILE A 257 -4.35 15.12 4.17
N SER A 258 -3.69 16.25 4.44
CA SER A 258 -2.55 16.34 5.35
C SER A 258 -2.63 17.66 6.12
N ASN A 259 -2.33 17.62 7.43
CA ASN A 259 -2.09 18.84 8.21
C ASN A 259 -0.74 19.49 7.84
N GLY A 260 0.19 18.69 7.31
CA GLY A 260 1.45 19.14 6.73
C GLY A 260 1.34 19.28 5.21
N GLY A 261 2.45 19.05 4.50
CA GLY A 261 2.49 19.10 3.04
C GLY A 261 1.97 17.82 2.38
N ILE A 262 1.64 17.93 1.09
CA ILE A 262 1.52 16.81 0.16
C ILE A 262 2.59 17.02 -0.93
N THR A 263 3.48 16.06 -1.08
CA THR A 263 4.59 16.14 -2.05
C THR A 263 4.37 15.11 -3.15
N LEU A 264 4.38 15.56 -4.40
CA LEU A 264 4.34 14.72 -5.58
C LEU A 264 5.56 15.06 -6.44
N PHE A 265 6.39 14.06 -6.75
CA PHE A 265 7.50 14.21 -7.69
C PHE A 265 7.63 12.94 -8.54
N SER A 266 8.11 13.12 -9.76
CA SER A 266 8.54 12.01 -10.62
C SER A 266 10.06 11.96 -10.63
N GLN A 267 10.63 10.84 -10.18
CA GLN A 267 12.09 10.64 -10.07
C GLN A 267 12.67 9.83 -11.26
N SER A 268 11.86 9.56 -12.28
CA SER A 268 12.29 8.72 -13.41
C SER A 268 13.32 9.41 -14.30
N ALA A 269 14.41 8.71 -14.63
CA ALA A 269 15.37 9.12 -15.65
C ALA A 269 14.72 9.33 -17.04
N ASN A 270 13.54 8.74 -17.25
CA ASN A 270 12.76 8.87 -18.48
C ASN A 270 11.78 10.07 -18.45
N ASN A 271 11.88 10.96 -17.45
CA ASN A 271 11.16 12.23 -17.38
C ASN A 271 9.62 12.13 -17.47
N TYR A 272 9.01 11.10 -16.88
CA TYR A 272 7.55 11.02 -16.86
C TYR A 272 6.92 12.18 -16.08
N PRO A 273 5.88 12.85 -16.61
CA PRO A 273 5.23 13.96 -15.93
C PRO A 273 4.35 13.50 -14.77
N ILE A 274 4.05 14.42 -13.85
CA ILE A 274 2.87 14.29 -12.99
C ILE A 274 1.68 14.84 -13.76
N ASN A 275 0.77 13.95 -14.15
CA ASN A 275 -0.42 14.33 -14.91
C ASN A 275 -1.60 14.57 -13.97
N ILE A 276 -2.20 15.76 -14.05
CA ILE A 276 -3.49 16.09 -13.44
C ILE A 276 -4.42 16.46 -14.59
N VAL A 277 -5.40 15.60 -14.85
CA VAL A 277 -6.30 15.73 -16.00
C VAL A 277 -7.72 15.51 -15.51
N SER A 278 -8.65 16.35 -15.97
CA SER A 278 -10.08 16.10 -15.86
C SER A 278 -10.71 16.06 -17.25
N ASN A 279 -11.51 15.03 -17.48
CA ASN A 279 -12.28 14.82 -18.71
C ASN A 279 -13.77 15.16 -18.51
N THR A 280 -14.13 15.76 -17.37
CA THR A 280 -15.51 16.15 -17.06
C THR A 280 -15.79 17.57 -17.54
N ALA A 281 -16.96 17.79 -18.15
CA ALA A 281 -17.38 19.08 -18.68
C ALA A 281 -17.97 19.99 -17.58
N ILE A 282 -17.21 20.24 -16.50
CA ILE A 282 -17.60 21.15 -15.42
C ILE A 282 -16.67 22.37 -15.40
N ALA A 283 -17.18 23.52 -14.96
CA ALA A 283 -16.48 24.80 -15.06
C ALA A 283 -15.11 24.83 -14.34
N ASN A 284 -14.99 24.16 -13.19
CA ASN A 284 -13.77 24.12 -12.37
C ASN A 284 -13.26 22.68 -12.23
N ALA A 285 -13.07 22.00 -13.35
CA ALA A 285 -12.72 20.58 -13.38
C ALA A 285 -11.36 20.26 -12.72
N ILE A 286 -10.45 21.24 -12.70
CA ILE A 286 -9.22 21.25 -11.91
C ILE A 286 -9.16 22.62 -11.23
N ASN A 287 -9.01 22.63 -9.90
CA ASN A 287 -8.87 23.85 -9.12
C ASN A 287 -7.56 23.82 -8.32
N LEU A 288 -6.76 24.89 -8.43
CA LEU A 288 -5.59 25.14 -7.61
C LEU A 288 -5.89 26.43 -6.84
N ASP A 289 -6.16 26.34 -5.54
CA ASP A 289 -6.64 27.45 -4.72
C ASP A 289 -5.86 27.52 -3.40
N CYS A 290 -5.63 28.75 -2.93
CA CYS A 290 -4.82 29.08 -1.76
C CYS A 290 -5.47 30.16 -0.86
N SER A 291 -6.80 30.05 -0.69
CA SER A 291 -7.75 31.07 -0.22
C SER A 291 -7.58 31.76 1.15
N SER A 292 -6.68 31.32 2.06
CA SER A 292 -6.52 31.98 3.38
C SER A 292 -5.35 32.96 3.47
N THR A 293 -4.17 32.59 2.97
CA THR A 293 -2.94 33.41 2.94
C THR A 293 -1.89 32.90 1.94
N GLY A 294 -2.20 31.83 1.20
CA GLY A 294 -1.22 31.12 0.37
C GLY A 294 -1.04 31.78 -0.99
N GLY A 295 0.01 31.37 -1.70
CA GLY A 295 0.23 31.72 -3.10
C GLY A 295 0.50 30.47 -3.92
N ILE A 296 0.29 30.56 -5.22
CA ILE A 296 0.66 29.53 -6.18
C ILE A 296 1.96 29.98 -6.84
N ILE A 297 3.01 29.17 -6.70
CA ILE A 297 4.28 29.38 -7.41
C ILE A 297 4.36 28.36 -8.54
N MET A 298 4.48 28.85 -9.76
CA MET A 298 4.77 28.04 -10.93
C MET A 298 6.15 28.44 -11.44
N ALA A 299 7.12 27.54 -11.31
CA ALA A 299 8.46 27.72 -11.85
C ALA A 299 8.72 26.64 -12.89
N ALA A 300 9.37 27.01 -13.99
CA ALA A 300 9.73 26.06 -15.03
C ALA A 300 11.23 26.06 -15.28
N GLY A 301 11.71 24.88 -15.69
CA GLY A 301 13.03 24.74 -16.32
C GLY A 301 13.01 25.22 -17.77
N PRO A 302 13.91 24.70 -18.62
CA PRO A 302 14.08 25.14 -20.01
C PRO A 302 12.83 25.07 -20.90
N PHE A 303 11.85 24.23 -20.55
CA PHE A 303 10.61 24.04 -21.32
C PHE A 303 9.49 25.04 -20.99
N GLY A 304 9.67 25.90 -19.99
CA GLY A 304 8.73 26.97 -19.68
C GLY A 304 7.38 26.52 -19.11
N ILE A 305 6.45 27.46 -19.02
CA ILE A 305 5.06 27.25 -18.57
C ILE A 305 4.16 27.63 -19.75
N ASN A 306 3.40 26.65 -20.25
CA ASN A 306 2.40 26.89 -21.28
C ASN A 306 1.02 26.99 -20.64
N ILE A 307 0.32 28.10 -20.86
CA ILE A 307 -1.06 28.31 -20.43
C ILE A 307 -1.89 28.65 -21.66
N ASN A 308 -2.80 27.75 -22.01
CA ASN A 308 -3.61 27.85 -23.22
C ASN A 308 -5.08 27.69 -22.87
N ALA A 309 -5.94 28.40 -23.59
CA ALA A 309 -7.36 28.11 -23.61
C ALA A 309 -7.72 27.51 -24.99
N TYR A 310 -8.53 26.46 -24.98
CA TYR A 310 -9.00 25.80 -26.21
C TYR A 310 -10.38 26.34 -26.61
N ASN A 311 -10.67 26.41 -27.92
CA ASN A 311 -12.00 26.72 -28.48
C ASN A 311 -12.68 28.00 -27.93
N GLY A 312 -11.95 29.12 -27.88
CA GLY A 312 -12.51 30.43 -27.48
C GLY A 312 -12.58 30.70 -25.97
N GLY A 313 -12.05 29.81 -25.14
CA GLY A 313 -11.86 30.09 -23.71
C GLY A 313 -10.88 31.23 -23.45
N THR A 314 -10.94 31.81 -22.25
CA THR A 314 -10.06 32.90 -21.83
C THR A 314 -8.90 32.40 -20.97
N VAL A 315 -7.68 32.85 -21.24
CA VAL A 315 -6.58 32.81 -20.26
C VAL A 315 -6.62 34.12 -19.47
N GLY A 316 -7.13 34.05 -18.23
CA GLY A 316 -7.29 35.20 -17.36
C GLY A 316 -6.20 35.28 -16.29
N VAL A 317 -5.69 36.49 -16.05
CA VAL A 317 -4.85 36.83 -14.89
C VAL A 317 -5.45 38.07 -14.20
N GLY A 318 -5.60 38.01 -12.88
CA GLY A 318 -6.20 39.13 -12.12
C GLY A 318 -7.69 39.37 -12.37
N ASN A 319 -8.45 38.34 -12.80
CA ASN A 319 -9.88 38.45 -13.10
C ASN A 319 -10.80 38.56 -11.86
N PHE A 320 -10.25 38.39 -10.66
CA PHE A 320 -10.92 38.57 -9.37
C PHE A 320 -10.29 39.77 -8.63
N ASN A 321 -10.83 40.15 -7.47
CA ASN A 321 -10.49 41.41 -6.76
C ASN A 321 -8.99 41.80 -6.76
N GLY A 322 -8.67 42.91 -7.43
CA GLY A 322 -7.49 43.75 -7.22
C GLY A 322 -6.09 43.10 -7.37
N GLY A 323 -5.05 43.92 -7.19
CA GLY A 323 -3.64 43.50 -7.24
C GLY A 323 -2.93 43.85 -8.55
N ASP A 324 -1.60 43.94 -8.45
CA ASP A 324 -0.74 44.21 -9.60
C ASP A 324 -0.39 42.91 -10.33
N ILE A 325 -0.24 42.99 -11.65
CA ILE A 325 0.27 41.89 -12.48
C ILE A 325 1.68 42.25 -12.92
N TYR A 326 2.66 41.51 -12.42
CA TYR A 326 4.07 41.69 -12.78
C TYR A 326 4.51 40.63 -13.78
N PHE A 327 4.96 41.05 -14.96
CA PHE A 327 5.62 40.17 -15.95
C PHE A 327 7.14 40.02 -15.70
N SER A 328 7.73 40.87 -14.85
CA SER A 328 9.08 40.73 -14.31
C SER A 328 9.29 41.73 -13.17
N THR A 329 10.07 41.33 -12.16
CA THR A 329 10.59 42.21 -11.10
C THR A 329 12.11 42.13 -10.95
N ALA A 330 12.77 41.26 -11.73
CA ALA A 330 14.21 41.05 -11.68
C ALA A 330 14.96 42.12 -12.49
N ALA A 331 16.13 42.53 -12.00
CA ALA A 331 17.03 43.48 -12.65
C ALA A 331 17.77 42.86 -13.86
N ALA A 332 17.01 42.40 -14.85
CA ALA A 332 17.54 41.78 -16.05
C ALA A 332 16.63 42.08 -17.25
N ALA A 333 17.23 42.24 -18.43
CA ALA A 333 16.48 42.45 -19.67
C ALA A 333 15.56 41.25 -19.96
N ARG A 334 14.33 41.54 -20.40
CA ARG A 334 13.31 40.55 -20.78
C ARG A 334 12.58 41.04 -22.01
N ASN A 335 12.23 40.12 -22.89
CA ASN A 335 11.35 40.38 -24.02
C ASN A 335 9.95 39.89 -23.63
N ILE A 336 8.94 40.74 -23.81
CA ILE A 336 7.53 40.36 -23.68
C ILE A 336 6.92 40.49 -25.07
N PHE A 337 6.43 39.38 -25.62
CA PHE A 337 5.81 39.34 -26.92
C PHE A 337 4.29 39.35 -26.79
N PHE A 338 3.62 40.22 -27.53
CA PHE A 338 2.17 40.24 -27.66
C PHE A 338 1.84 39.91 -29.12
N GLY A 339 1.64 38.63 -29.42
CA GLY A 339 1.24 38.16 -30.75
C GLY A 339 2.19 37.18 -31.43
N THR A 340 1.96 36.93 -32.72
CA THR A 340 2.77 36.00 -33.55
C THR A 340 3.38 36.74 -34.75
N ASP A 341 4.33 36.08 -35.42
CA ASP A 341 4.96 36.56 -36.67
C ASP A 341 4.11 36.33 -37.93
N SER A 342 3.02 35.57 -37.79
CA SER A 342 2.26 35.01 -38.92
C SER A 342 0.78 35.41 -38.92
N ALA A 343 0.27 36.08 -37.88
CA ALA A 343 -1.11 36.51 -37.77
C ALA A 343 -1.25 37.87 -37.08
N ALA A 344 -2.34 38.59 -37.40
CA ALA A 344 -2.65 39.86 -36.76
C ALA A 344 -2.99 39.65 -35.28
N THR A 345 -2.31 40.38 -34.40
CA THR A 345 -2.62 40.46 -32.96
C THR A 345 -3.05 41.87 -32.61
N VAL A 346 -4.11 42.00 -31.82
CA VAL A 346 -4.61 43.29 -31.35
C VAL A 346 -4.43 43.39 -29.84
N PHE A 347 -3.77 44.46 -29.39
CA PHE A 347 -3.60 44.78 -27.98
C PHE A 347 -4.53 45.95 -27.59
N TYR A 348 -5.43 45.71 -26.64
CA TYR A 348 -6.35 46.73 -26.14
C TYR A 348 -5.86 47.31 -24.81
N GLN A 349 -5.38 48.55 -24.84
CA GLN A 349 -5.08 49.33 -23.64
C GLN A 349 -6.12 50.44 -23.50
N ARG A 350 -7.04 50.33 -22.54
CA ARG A 350 -8.23 51.20 -22.45
C ARG A 350 -8.07 52.42 -21.53
N PHE A 351 -7.26 52.34 -20.46
CA PHE A 351 -6.98 53.46 -19.55
C PHE A 351 -5.63 53.31 -18.81
N GLY A 352 -4.93 54.41 -18.51
CA GLY A 352 -3.67 54.42 -17.74
C GLY A 352 -2.96 55.79 -17.74
N LYS A 353 -2.16 56.09 -16.70
CA LYS A 353 -1.53 57.41 -16.48
C LYS A 353 -0.20 57.65 -17.21
N GLY A 354 0.32 56.69 -17.96
CA GLY A 354 1.59 56.85 -18.68
C GLY A 354 1.84 55.73 -19.67
N GLN A 355 1.87 56.07 -20.96
CA GLN A 355 2.37 55.21 -22.02
C GLN A 355 3.73 55.76 -22.45
N LEU A 356 4.80 54.98 -22.27
CA LEU A 356 6.08 55.22 -22.94
C LEU A 356 6.10 54.30 -24.15
N GLY A 357 5.80 54.84 -25.33
CA GLY A 357 5.81 54.09 -26.58
C GLY A 357 7.14 54.21 -27.31
N TYR A 358 7.49 53.18 -28.10
CA TYR A 358 8.48 53.33 -29.17
C TYR A 358 7.91 54.26 -30.24
N GLN A 359 8.65 55.31 -30.60
CA GLN A 359 8.31 56.23 -31.67
C GLN A 359 9.08 55.80 -32.93
N PRO A 360 8.40 55.28 -33.98
CA PRO A 360 9.02 54.98 -35.26
C PRO A 360 9.65 56.22 -35.88
N ALA A 361 10.58 56.01 -36.84
CA ALA A 361 11.13 57.08 -37.64
C ALA A 361 9.98 57.93 -38.23
N PRO A 362 10.06 59.27 -38.16
CA PRO A 362 9.00 60.14 -38.65
C PRO A 362 8.72 59.92 -40.14
N THR A 363 7.48 60.09 -40.57
CA THR A 363 7.11 60.04 -41.99
C THR A 363 7.27 61.42 -42.64
N ASP A 364 8.04 61.47 -43.73
CA ASP A 364 8.14 62.64 -44.59
C ASP A 364 6.80 62.91 -45.30
N LEU A 365 6.21 64.08 -45.05
CA LEU A 365 5.05 64.55 -45.78
C LEU A 365 5.46 65.01 -47.18
N ALA A 366 4.66 64.62 -48.17
CA ALA A 366 4.84 65.05 -49.54
C ALA A 366 4.85 66.58 -49.65
N THR A 367 5.63 67.10 -50.61
CA THR A 367 5.70 68.53 -50.94
C THR A 367 4.58 68.99 -51.88
N ALA A 368 3.70 68.07 -52.29
CA ALA A 368 2.48 68.30 -53.06
C ALA A 368 1.31 67.52 -52.44
N SER A 369 0.08 67.96 -52.68
CA SER A 369 -1.12 67.35 -52.09
C SER A 369 -1.28 65.88 -52.48
N SER A 370 -1.36 65.00 -51.48
CA SER A 370 -1.47 63.55 -51.65
C SER A 370 -2.26 62.93 -50.48
N PRO A 371 -2.99 61.83 -50.71
CA PRO A 371 -3.56 61.06 -49.61
C PRO A 371 -2.46 60.40 -48.78
N LEU A 372 -2.65 60.42 -47.46
CA LEU A 372 -1.84 59.70 -46.49
C LEU A 372 -2.36 58.26 -46.37
N THR A 373 -1.47 57.28 -46.34
CA THR A 373 -1.84 55.88 -46.08
C THR A 373 -2.00 55.61 -44.58
N MET A 374 -2.69 54.52 -44.23
CA MET A 374 -2.78 54.09 -42.82
C MET A 374 -1.42 53.74 -42.21
N ALA A 375 -0.46 53.26 -43.02
CA ALA A 375 0.88 52.91 -42.56
C ALA A 375 1.74 54.16 -42.27
N GLU A 376 1.59 55.21 -43.08
CA GLU A 376 2.25 56.50 -42.84
C GLU A 376 1.65 57.19 -41.63
N LEU A 377 0.32 57.20 -41.50
CA LEU A 377 -0.35 57.79 -40.33
C LEU A 377 0.01 57.08 -39.01
N SER A 378 0.22 55.76 -39.05
CA SER A 378 0.52 54.97 -37.86
C SER A 378 1.92 55.20 -37.27
N THR A 379 2.81 55.93 -37.97
CA THR A 379 4.07 56.41 -37.39
C THR A 379 3.83 57.48 -36.32
N ARG A 380 2.67 58.16 -36.32
CA ARG A 380 2.25 59.19 -35.35
C ARG A 380 3.08 60.47 -35.33
N LEU A 381 4.15 60.57 -36.12
CA LEU A 381 4.94 61.79 -36.27
C LEU A 381 5.19 62.03 -37.77
N LEU A 382 4.46 63.01 -38.30
CA LEU A 382 4.52 63.43 -39.69
C LEU A 382 5.30 64.74 -39.74
N PHE A 383 6.27 64.87 -40.64
CA PHE A 383 7.09 66.08 -40.74
C PHE A 383 7.42 66.40 -42.19
N GLY A 384 7.66 67.66 -42.51
CA GLY A 384 8.06 68.04 -43.85
C GLY A 384 8.28 69.53 -44.01
N THR A 385 8.75 69.92 -45.19
CA THR A 385 9.04 71.31 -45.56
C THR A 385 8.27 71.63 -46.84
N PRO A 386 7.00 72.06 -46.74
CA PRO A 386 6.22 72.40 -47.91
C PRO A 386 6.79 73.65 -48.58
N SER A 387 6.60 73.80 -49.89
CA SER A 387 7.02 74.98 -50.68
C SER A 387 5.83 75.84 -51.16
N SER A 388 4.63 75.47 -50.75
CA SER A 388 3.37 76.19 -50.90
C SER A 388 2.34 75.59 -49.94
N THR A 389 1.07 75.98 -50.01
CA THR A 389 0.02 75.29 -49.24
C THR A 389 -0.20 73.87 -49.78
N VAL A 390 -0.01 72.87 -48.94
CA VAL A 390 -0.17 71.44 -49.25
C VAL A 390 -1.35 70.86 -48.48
N THR A 391 -2.27 70.19 -49.18
CA THR A 391 -3.39 69.49 -48.55
C THR A 391 -3.04 68.01 -48.37
N VAL A 392 -3.08 67.55 -47.12
CA VAL A 392 -2.83 66.14 -46.76
C VAL A 392 -4.18 65.49 -46.47
N THR A 393 -4.65 64.65 -47.38
CA THR A 393 -5.93 63.94 -47.20
C THR A 393 -5.72 62.73 -46.29
N LEU A 394 -6.43 62.69 -45.17
CA LEU A 394 -6.33 61.60 -44.20
C LEU A 394 -7.02 60.31 -44.71
N PRO A 395 -6.60 59.13 -44.22
CA PRO A 395 -7.29 57.88 -44.51
C PRO A 395 -8.78 57.94 -44.16
N THR A 396 -9.60 57.22 -44.93
CA THR A 396 -11.04 57.12 -44.67
C THR A 396 -11.31 56.27 -43.41
N PRO A 397 -12.46 56.48 -42.74
CA PRO A 397 -12.85 55.64 -41.59
C PRO A 397 -12.88 54.14 -41.90
N VAL A 398 -13.22 53.74 -43.13
CA VAL A 398 -13.22 52.35 -43.59
C VAL A 398 -11.80 51.77 -43.56
N LEU A 399 -10.81 52.52 -44.05
CA LEU A 399 -9.41 52.09 -44.04
C LEU A 399 -8.89 51.98 -42.60
N PHE A 400 -9.32 52.86 -41.70
CA PHE A 400 -8.93 52.80 -40.30
C PHE A 400 -9.45 51.56 -39.58
N VAL A 401 -10.75 51.26 -39.69
CA VAL A 401 -11.36 50.07 -39.03
C VAL A 401 -10.83 48.77 -39.65
N THR A 402 -10.45 48.79 -40.93
CA THR A 402 -9.76 47.65 -41.57
C THR A 402 -8.36 47.45 -41.00
N TYR A 403 -7.62 48.54 -40.76
CA TYR A 403 -6.26 48.48 -40.24
C TYR A 403 -6.21 48.11 -38.75
N PHE A 404 -7.22 48.52 -37.97
CA PHE A 404 -7.36 48.19 -36.54
C PHE A 404 -8.64 47.37 -36.29
N PRO A 405 -8.61 46.04 -36.50
CA PRO A 405 -9.80 45.21 -36.37
C PRO A 405 -10.29 45.19 -34.91
N SER A 406 -11.58 45.47 -34.70
CA SER A 406 -12.30 45.58 -33.40
C SER A 406 -12.06 46.84 -32.55
N VAL A 407 -11.70 47.95 -33.22
CA VAL A 407 -11.97 49.31 -32.72
C VAL A 407 -13.42 49.48 -32.27
N ILE A 408 -13.64 50.13 -31.13
CA ILE A 408 -14.96 50.50 -30.63
C ILE A 408 -15.21 52.01 -30.75
N ILE A 409 -16.48 52.43 -30.66
CA ILE A 409 -16.82 53.86 -30.59
C ILE A 409 -16.12 54.48 -29.38
N GLY A 410 -15.38 55.57 -29.62
CA GLY A 410 -14.61 56.27 -28.61
C GLY A 410 -13.10 56.00 -28.64
N ASP A 411 -12.64 54.92 -29.28
CA ASP A 411 -11.20 54.68 -29.49
C ASP A 411 -10.59 55.82 -30.33
N SER A 412 -9.33 56.14 -30.04
CA SER A 412 -8.64 57.27 -30.65
C SER A 412 -7.20 56.98 -31.05
N LEU A 413 -6.74 57.63 -32.12
CA LEU A 413 -5.34 57.68 -32.55
C LEU A 413 -4.84 59.12 -32.52
N ASP A 414 -3.75 59.34 -31.79
CA ASP A 414 -3.05 60.62 -31.75
C ASP A 414 -1.86 60.61 -32.70
N PHE A 415 -1.68 61.72 -33.40
CA PHE A 415 -0.52 61.96 -34.26
C PHE A 415 -0.16 63.45 -34.28
N SER A 416 1.09 63.73 -34.60
CA SER A 416 1.63 65.10 -34.69
C SER A 416 2.05 65.41 -36.12
N VAL A 417 1.86 66.66 -36.52
CA VAL A 417 2.35 67.20 -37.79
C VAL A 417 3.32 68.34 -37.50
N VAL A 418 4.53 68.25 -38.04
CA VAL A 418 5.61 69.23 -37.87
C VAL A 418 5.89 69.91 -39.20
N ASN A 419 5.59 71.19 -39.29
CA ASN A 419 5.93 72.00 -40.45
C ASN A 419 7.29 72.68 -40.23
N GLN A 420 8.28 72.28 -41.01
CA GLN A 420 9.64 72.79 -40.91
C GLN A 420 9.92 73.99 -41.82
N SER A 421 8.96 74.41 -42.65
CA SER A 421 9.15 75.61 -43.48
C SER A 421 9.24 76.85 -42.60
N ALA A 422 10.09 77.79 -42.97
CA ALA A 422 10.17 79.12 -42.38
C ALA A 422 9.42 80.18 -43.23
N THR A 423 8.90 79.80 -44.40
CA THR A 423 8.32 80.75 -45.36
C THR A 423 6.83 80.96 -45.11
N PRO A 424 6.35 82.20 -44.93
CA PRO A 424 4.93 82.50 -44.87
C PRO A 424 4.17 81.97 -46.10
N GLY A 425 3.11 81.18 -45.89
CA GLY A 425 2.30 80.59 -46.97
C GLY A 425 2.56 79.09 -47.22
N ASP A 426 3.67 78.56 -46.70
CA ASP A 426 4.00 77.13 -46.72
C ASP A 426 3.26 76.41 -45.60
N ILE A 427 1.98 76.11 -45.82
CA ILE A 427 1.06 75.57 -44.81
C ILE A 427 0.71 74.13 -45.15
N TYR A 428 0.80 73.21 -44.20
CA TYR A 428 0.10 71.93 -44.31
C TYR A 428 -1.34 72.08 -43.86
N THR A 429 -2.31 71.65 -44.65
CA THR A 429 -3.73 71.60 -44.25
C THR A 429 -4.21 70.16 -44.27
N LEU A 430 -4.70 69.67 -43.13
CA LEU A 430 -5.28 68.33 -43.06
C LEU A 430 -6.70 68.34 -43.64
N ASP A 431 -6.97 67.41 -44.54
CA ASP A 431 -8.27 67.18 -45.13
C ASP A 431 -8.83 65.83 -44.64
N ALA A 432 -9.88 65.88 -43.84
CA ALA A 432 -10.57 64.69 -43.34
C ALA A 432 -11.71 64.24 -44.29
N GLY A 433 -11.82 64.83 -45.49
CA GLY A 433 -12.91 64.59 -46.43
C GLY A 433 -14.26 65.02 -45.85
N SER A 434 -15.24 64.11 -45.86
CA SER A 434 -16.59 64.36 -45.33
C SER A 434 -16.71 64.23 -43.81
N GLN A 435 -15.60 63.98 -43.11
CA GLN A 435 -15.61 63.76 -41.66
C GLN A 435 -15.66 65.07 -40.88
N ALA A 436 -16.23 65.03 -39.68
CA ALA A 436 -16.28 66.20 -38.82
C ALA A 436 -14.87 66.62 -38.38
N THR A 437 -14.56 67.91 -38.50
CA THR A 437 -13.31 68.51 -38.01
C THR A 437 -13.63 69.51 -36.91
N VAL A 438 -12.83 69.48 -35.84
CA VAL A 438 -12.96 70.37 -34.69
C VAL A 438 -11.60 71.01 -34.40
N GLY A 439 -11.53 72.33 -34.60
CA GLY A 439 -10.29 73.11 -34.48
C GLY A 439 -9.64 73.44 -35.83
N ASN A 440 -8.54 74.20 -35.80
CA ASN A 440 -7.85 74.64 -37.01
C ASN A 440 -6.98 73.51 -37.60
N VAL A 441 -7.35 73.00 -38.77
CA VAL A 441 -6.64 71.91 -39.46
C VAL A 441 -5.37 72.33 -40.20
N SER A 442 -5.07 73.64 -40.23
CA SER A 442 -3.85 74.17 -40.85
C SER A 442 -2.68 74.26 -39.87
N VAL A 443 -1.51 73.80 -40.30
CA VAL A 443 -0.24 73.83 -39.59
C VAL A 443 0.66 74.87 -40.27
N ALA A 444 0.77 76.03 -39.63
CA ALA A 444 1.54 77.16 -40.13
C ALA A 444 3.04 76.83 -40.26
N PRO A 445 3.83 77.65 -40.98
CA PRO A 445 5.27 77.49 -41.06
C PRO A 445 5.92 77.53 -39.66
N GLY A 446 6.89 76.64 -39.42
CA GLY A 446 7.72 76.63 -38.21
C GLY A 446 7.01 76.16 -36.94
N VAL A 447 5.81 75.61 -37.04
CA VAL A 447 5.05 75.10 -35.88
C VAL A 447 4.72 73.62 -36.02
N SER A 448 4.46 73.00 -34.85
CA SER A 448 3.90 71.66 -34.76
C SER A 448 2.46 71.74 -34.28
N ALA A 449 1.64 70.77 -34.69
CA ALA A 449 0.28 70.62 -34.21
C ALA A 449 -0.01 69.15 -33.88
N GLN A 450 -0.77 68.93 -32.81
CA GLN A 450 -1.20 67.59 -32.43
C GLN A 450 -2.66 67.39 -32.79
N PHE A 451 -2.95 66.25 -33.39
CA PHE A 451 -4.28 65.86 -33.83
C PHE A 451 -4.69 64.53 -33.22
N ARG A 452 -6.00 64.38 -33.03
CA ARG A 452 -6.63 63.15 -32.58
C ARG A 452 -7.74 62.78 -33.54
N ILE A 453 -7.67 61.57 -34.07
CA ILE A 453 -8.83 60.91 -34.69
C ILE A 453 -9.56 60.16 -33.60
N ARG A 454 -10.86 60.41 -33.42
CA ARG A 454 -11.71 59.66 -32.49
C ARG A 454 -12.87 59.04 -33.25
N MET A 455 -13.06 57.73 -33.09
CA MET A 455 -14.13 57.00 -33.76
C MET A 455 -15.50 57.35 -33.19
N THR A 456 -16.41 57.73 -34.08
CA THR A 456 -17.80 58.09 -33.74
C THR A 456 -18.81 57.10 -34.30
N ASN A 457 -18.44 56.34 -35.33
CA ASN A 457 -19.21 55.21 -35.85
C ASN A 457 -18.29 54.16 -36.47
N ILE A 458 -18.55 52.88 -36.23
CA ILE A 458 -17.74 51.75 -36.71
C ILE A 458 -18.53 50.80 -37.63
N THR A 459 -19.82 51.06 -37.86
CA THR A 459 -20.71 50.20 -38.65
C THR A 459 -20.49 50.39 -40.15
N PHE A 460 -20.16 49.32 -40.87
CA PHE A 460 -20.02 49.31 -42.34
C PHE A 460 -21.36 49.53 -43.05
N PRO A 461 -21.44 50.37 -44.11
CA PRO A 461 -20.39 51.19 -44.73
C PRO A 461 -20.32 52.64 -44.21
N THR A 462 -21.02 52.94 -43.12
CA THR A 462 -21.21 54.30 -42.57
C THR A 462 -20.16 54.70 -41.54
N GLN A 463 -18.99 54.07 -41.55
CA GLN A 463 -17.94 54.38 -40.57
C GLN A 463 -17.61 55.86 -40.58
N ALA A 464 -17.40 56.42 -39.39
CA ALA A 464 -17.11 57.83 -39.23
C ALA A 464 -16.17 58.09 -38.05
N TYR A 465 -15.35 59.12 -38.19
CA TYR A 465 -14.56 59.69 -37.10
C TYR A 465 -14.74 61.20 -37.03
N THR A 466 -14.31 61.78 -35.91
CA THR A 466 -14.08 63.22 -35.78
C THR A 466 -12.58 63.46 -35.62
N LEU A 467 -12.05 64.40 -36.41
CA LEU A 467 -10.70 64.90 -36.28
C LEU A 467 -10.69 66.10 -35.35
N TYR A 468 -9.93 66.02 -34.27
CA TYR A 468 -9.71 67.12 -33.33
C TYR A 468 -8.28 67.65 -33.50
N ARG A 469 -8.11 68.97 -33.50
CA ARG A 469 -6.84 69.57 -33.10
C ARG A 469 -6.81 69.72 -31.59
N ILE A 470 -5.80 69.15 -30.95
CA ILE A 470 -5.72 69.04 -29.49
C ILE A 470 -4.55 69.84 -28.88
N ALA A 471 -3.53 70.19 -29.67
CA ALA A 471 -2.46 71.12 -29.28
C ALA A 471 -1.89 71.87 -30.49
#